data_AF-A0A8X6J505-F1
#
_entry.id   AF-A0A8X6J505-F1
#
_cell.length_a   1.000
_cell.length_b   1.000
_cell.length_c   1.000
_cell.angle_alpha   90.00
_cell.angle_beta   90.00
_cell.angle_gamma   90.00
#
_symmetry.space_group_name_H-M   'P 1'
#
loop_
_entity.id
_entity.type
_entity.pdbx_description
1 polymer ?
#
loop_
_entity_poly.entity_id
_entity_poly.type
_entity_poly.pdbx_seq_one_letter_code
_entity_poly.pdbx_strand_id
1 'polypeptide(L)'
;MKAYTNTAQHMKQKLPLKNSYLISFTALDPELRGKTSTILAFEKLSSFMAHIFSDNEKSKVEAEIRLYQSDIDITKEMLYTSDESGNQVKCTIDKYWSKVFNLKDDFTNDYKYPTLAKLVKACLSCFHGPLVESAFNLMDTLVTDFEPLLRLIP
;
A
#
# COMPACT_ATOMS: atom_id res chain seq x y z
N MET A 1 9.56 -20.84 -27.10
CA MET A 1 8.53 -19.78 -27.24
C MET A 1 7.18 -20.15 -26.60
N LYS A 2 6.56 -21.31 -26.90
CA LYS A 2 5.30 -21.74 -26.24
C LYS A 2 5.37 -21.78 -24.70
N ALA A 3 6.51 -22.14 -24.13
CA ALA A 3 6.70 -22.14 -22.68
C ALA A 3 6.64 -20.73 -22.08
N TYR A 4 7.26 -19.73 -22.71
CA TYR A 4 7.25 -18.35 -22.21
C TYR A 4 5.88 -17.70 -22.32
N THR A 5 5.17 -17.91 -23.44
CA THR A 5 3.79 -17.44 -23.58
C THR A 5 2.83 -18.16 -22.65
N ASN A 6 2.97 -19.49 -22.44
CA ASN A 6 2.19 -20.19 -21.41
C ASN A 6 2.52 -19.71 -19.99
N THR A 7 3.79 -19.46 -19.67
CA THR A 7 4.18 -18.95 -18.35
C THR A 7 3.64 -17.53 -18.14
N ALA A 8 3.68 -16.66 -19.16
CA ALA A 8 3.07 -15.33 -19.09
C ALA A 8 1.54 -15.39 -18.94
N GLN A 9 0.85 -16.28 -19.68
CA GLN A 9 -0.59 -16.49 -19.54
C GLN A 9 -0.94 -17.10 -18.17
N HIS A 10 -0.12 -18.01 -17.66
CA HIS A 10 -0.27 -18.63 -16.35
C HIS A 10 -0.03 -17.61 -15.24
N MET A 11 1.02 -16.79 -15.34
CA MET A 11 1.29 -15.68 -14.43
C MET A 11 0.20 -14.62 -14.49
N LYS A 12 -0.40 -14.34 -15.66
CA LYS A 12 -1.53 -13.41 -15.80
C LYS A 12 -2.82 -13.96 -15.18
N GLN A 13 -3.09 -15.26 -15.30
CA GLN A 13 -4.23 -15.92 -14.66
C GLN A 13 -4.05 -16.14 -13.15
N LYS A 14 -2.81 -16.38 -12.70
CA LYS A 14 -2.42 -16.51 -11.29
C LYS A 14 -1.92 -15.21 -10.68
N LEU A 15 -1.92 -14.12 -11.44
CA LEU A 15 -1.50 -12.81 -10.97
C LEU A 15 -2.45 -12.47 -9.83
N PRO A 16 -1.95 -12.04 -8.65
CA PRO A 16 -2.77 -11.95 -7.46
C PRO A 16 -3.69 -10.71 -7.48
N LEU A 17 -4.26 -10.35 -8.64
CA LEU A 17 -5.25 -9.27 -8.77
C LEU A 17 -6.51 -9.54 -7.93
N LYS A 18 -6.79 -10.81 -7.61
CA LYS A 18 -7.84 -11.24 -6.66
C LYS A 18 -7.31 -11.64 -5.28
N ASN A 19 -6.01 -11.44 -5.01
CA ASN A 19 -5.45 -11.82 -3.73
C ASN A 19 -6.01 -10.89 -2.66
N SER A 20 -6.76 -11.46 -1.71
CA SER A 20 -7.36 -10.70 -0.61
C SER A 20 -6.33 -9.91 0.18
N TYR A 21 -5.07 -10.34 0.20
CA TYR A 21 -3.96 -9.60 0.79
C TYR A 21 -3.67 -8.30 0.03
N LEU A 22 -3.44 -8.35 -1.29
CA LEU A 22 -3.18 -7.17 -2.12
C LEU A 22 -4.37 -6.21 -2.17
N ILE A 23 -5.59 -6.73 -2.17
CA ILE A 23 -6.79 -5.90 -2.05
C ILE A 23 -6.84 -5.20 -0.69
N SER A 24 -6.36 -5.82 0.38
CA SER A 24 -6.35 -5.19 1.71
C SER A 24 -5.40 -3.98 1.79
N PHE A 25 -4.40 -3.87 0.89
CA PHE A 25 -3.55 -2.69 0.80
C PHE A 25 -4.27 -1.43 0.31
N THR A 26 -5.42 -1.57 -0.38
CA THR A 26 -6.22 -0.39 -0.73
C THR A 26 -6.69 0.34 0.52
N ALA A 27 -6.69 -0.30 1.69
CA ALA A 27 -6.99 0.36 2.95
C ALA A 27 -6.01 1.49 3.31
N LEU A 28 -4.77 1.40 2.83
CA LEU A 28 -3.74 2.43 3.04
C LEU A 28 -4.00 3.70 2.24
N ASP A 29 -4.89 3.63 1.24
CA ASP A 29 -5.24 4.79 0.44
C ASP A 29 -6.10 5.76 1.27
N PRO A 30 -5.64 7.01 1.44
CA PRO A 30 -6.31 7.95 2.32
C PRO A 30 -7.60 8.53 1.72
N GLU A 31 -7.86 8.36 0.42
CA GLU A 31 -9.14 8.75 -0.20
C GLU A 31 -10.26 7.73 0.10
N LEU A 32 -9.90 6.51 0.49
CA LEU A 32 -10.84 5.47 0.91
C LEU A 32 -11.18 5.53 2.40
N ARG A 33 -10.62 6.49 3.13
CA ARG A 33 -10.93 6.74 4.54
C ARG A 33 -12.42 7.08 4.75
N GLY A 34 -13.00 6.59 5.84
CA GLY A 34 -14.41 6.74 6.21
C GLY A 34 -15.33 5.66 5.62
N LYS A 35 -14.84 4.78 4.73
CA LYS A 35 -15.65 3.68 4.19
C LYS A 35 -15.58 2.45 5.08
N THR A 36 -16.72 1.79 5.31
CA THR A 36 -16.81 0.53 6.07
C THR A 36 -15.94 -0.57 5.45
N SER A 37 -15.80 -0.58 4.12
CA SER A 37 -14.91 -1.50 3.40
C SER A 37 -13.44 -1.35 3.78
N THR A 38 -13.01 -0.14 4.14
CA THR A 38 -11.62 0.19 4.49
C THR A 38 -11.28 -0.32 5.89
N ILE A 39 -12.25 -0.28 6.82
CA ILE A 39 -12.10 -0.91 8.15
C ILE A 39 -11.89 -2.41 8.02
N LEU A 40 -12.76 -3.09 7.26
CA LEU A 40 -12.66 -4.54 7.04
C LEU A 40 -11.35 -4.92 6.34
N ALA A 41 -10.86 -4.07 5.44
CA ALA A 41 -9.58 -4.27 4.77
C ALA A 41 -8.39 -4.12 5.74
N PHE A 42 -8.43 -3.14 6.65
CA PHE A 42 -7.44 -3.02 7.72
C PHE A 42 -7.47 -4.17 8.73
N GLU A 43 -8.66 -4.64 9.13
CA GLU A 43 -8.80 -5.80 10.03
C GLU A 43 -8.24 -7.08 9.38
N LYS A 44 -8.50 -7.27 8.08
CA LYS A 44 -7.88 -8.36 7.30
C LYS A 44 -6.37 -8.21 7.23
N LEU A 45 -5.86 -7.01 6.95
CA LEU A 45 -4.43 -6.73 6.88
C LEU A 45 -3.72 -7.01 8.22
N SER A 46 -4.34 -6.59 9.33
CA SER A 46 -3.91 -6.89 10.70
C SER A 46 -3.86 -8.40 10.95
N SER A 47 -4.87 -9.14 10.48
CA SER A 47 -4.91 -10.60 10.61
C SER A 47 -3.79 -11.29 9.81
N PHE A 48 -3.51 -10.81 8.60
CA PHE A 48 -2.39 -11.32 7.79
C PHE A 48 -1.03 -11.03 8.42
N MET A 49 -0.89 -9.88 9.08
CA MET A 49 0.32 -9.44 9.77
C MET A 49 0.29 -9.69 11.29
N ALA A 50 -0.50 -10.67 11.75
CA ALA A 50 -0.67 -10.94 13.17
C ALA A 50 0.64 -11.26 13.92
N HIS A 51 1.67 -11.69 13.19
CA HIS A 51 3.02 -11.97 13.72
C HIS A 51 3.78 -10.72 14.19
N ILE A 52 3.34 -9.52 13.78
CA ILE A 52 3.97 -8.25 14.14
C ILE A 52 3.49 -7.75 15.52
N PHE A 53 2.37 -8.29 16.00
CA PHE A 53 1.72 -7.86 17.23
C PHE A 53 1.78 -8.91 18.32
N SER A 54 2.08 -8.45 19.53
CA SER A 54 1.84 -9.17 20.77
C SER A 54 0.33 -9.29 21.01
N ASP A 55 -0.14 -10.25 21.82
CA ASP A 55 -1.60 -10.41 22.03
C ASP A 55 -2.28 -9.16 22.62
N ASN A 56 -1.54 -8.37 23.42
CA ASN A 56 -2.02 -7.08 23.93
C ASN A 56 -2.10 -5.98 22.86
N GLU A 57 -1.29 -6.05 21.79
CA GLU A 57 -1.27 -5.07 20.70
C GLU A 57 -2.39 -5.33 19.67
N LYS A 58 -2.89 -6.56 19.56
CA LYS A 58 -3.97 -6.92 18.61
C LYS A 58 -5.27 -6.15 18.88
N SER A 59 -5.70 -6.10 20.14
CA SER A 59 -6.89 -5.31 20.53
C SER A 59 -6.66 -3.80 20.34
N LYS A 60 -5.43 -3.33 20.56
CA LYS A 60 -5.06 -1.91 20.36
C LYS A 60 -5.10 -1.51 18.89
N VAL A 61 -4.61 -2.34 17.97
CA VAL A 61 -4.63 -2.01 16.55
C VAL A 61 -6.06 -1.94 16.01
N GLU A 62 -6.96 -2.81 16.44
CA GLU A 62 -8.38 -2.75 16.06
C GLU A 62 -9.06 -1.45 16.53
N ALA A 63 -8.76 -1.02 17.76
CA ALA A 63 -9.24 0.25 18.30
C ALA A 63 -8.66 1.46 17.55
N GLU A 64 -7.35 1.47 17.28
CA GLU A 64 -6.67 2.53 16.54
C GLU A 64 -7.15 2.63 15.07
N ILE A 65 -7.44 1.50 14.42
CA ILE A 65 -8.03 1.47 13.06
C ILE A 65 -9.39 2.17 13.08
N ARG A 66 -10.24 1.87 14.05
CA ARG A 66 -11.57 2.48 14.17
C ARG A 66 -11.46 3.97 14.46
N LEU A 67 -10.57 4.35 15.38
CA LEU A 67 -10.27 5.75 15.70
C LEU A 67 -9.83 6.51 14.45
N TYR A 68 -8.85 5.98 13.71
CA TYR A 68 -8.31 6.57 12.49
C TYR A 68 -9.42 6.84 11.45
N GLN A 69 -10.45 6.00 11.37
CA GLN A 69 -11.52 6.15 10.39
C GLN A 69 -12.55 7.23 10.78
N SER A 70 -12.73 7.48 12.08
CA SER A 70 -13.64 8.49 12.62
C SER A 70 -12.97 9.79 13.06
N ASP A 71 -11.64 9.86 13.03
CA ASP A 71 -10.89 10.98 13.59
C ASP A 71 -11.16 12.31 12.85
N ILE A 72 -11.48 13.37 13.58
CA ILE A 72 -11.77 14.68 13.01
C ILE A 72 -10.46 15.45 12.73
N ASP A 73 -9.37 15.13 13.46
CA ASP A 73 -8.08 15.81 13.33
C ASP A 73 -7.40 15.55 11.97
N ILE A 74 -7.74 14.43 11.33
CA ILE A 74 -7.20 14.08 10.00
C ILE A 74 -8.08 14.76 8.94
N THR A 75 -7.69 15.98 8.56
CA THR A 75 -8.39 16.77 7.54
C THR A 75 -7.93 16.40 6.12
N LYS A 76 -8.76 16.75 5.13
CA LYS A 76 -8.44 16.58 3.70
C LYS A 76 -7.19 17.35 3.28
N GLU A 77 -6.79 18.38 4.04
CA GLU A 77 -5.57 19.16 3.77
C GLU A 77 -4.30 18.33 3.96
N MET A 78 -4.33 17.29 4.80
CA MET A 78 -3.19 16.38 4.97
C MET A 78 -2.86 15.61 3.69
N LEU A 79 -3.82 15.46 2.78
CA LEU A 79 -3.64 14.84 1.46
C LEU A 79 -2.79 15.69 0.51
N TYR A 80 -2.54 16.96 0.83
CA TYR A 80 -1.81 17.88 -0.03
C TYR A 80 -0.53 18.38 0.63
N THR A 81 0.48 18.67 -0.18
CA THR A 81 1.73 19.32 0.21
C THR A 81 2.00 20.45 -0.77
N SER A 82 2.70 21.49 -0.35
CA SER A 82 3.19 22.51 -1.26
C SER A 82 4.42 21.96 -1.99
N ASP A 83 4.45 22.16 -3.30
CA ASP A 83 5.63 21.93 -4.11
C ASP A 83 6.65 23.08 -3.97
N GLU A 84 7.83 22.94 -4.56
CA GLU A 84 8.90 23.97 -4.55
C GLU A 84 8.43 25.31 -5.15
N SER A 85 7.41 25.27 -6.01
CA SER A 85 6.76 26.45 -6.61
C SER A 85 5.57 27.00 -5.81
N GLY A 86 5.27 26.46 -4.63
CA GLY A 86 4.14 26.88 -3.78
C GLY A 86 2.77 26.35 -4.21
N ASN A 87 2.70 25.54 -5.27
CA ASN A 87 1.46 24.91 -5.72
C ASN A 87 1.07 23.73 -4.81
N GLN A 88 -0.22 23.56 -4.52
CA GLN A 88 -0.72 22.40 -3.80
C GLN A 88 -0.70 21.17 -4.70
N VAL A 89 0.12 20.17 -4.34
CA VAL A 89 0.21 18.87 -4.99
C VAL A 89 -0.21 17.77 -4.03
N LYS A 90 -0.78 16.68 -4.55
CA LYS A 90 -1.18 15.52 -3.74
C LYS A 90 0.05 14.88 -3.10
N CYS A 91 0.00 14.63 -1.80
CA CYS A 91 1.04 13.92 -1.05
C CYS A 91 1.21 12.50 -1.59
N THR A 92 2.46 12.02 -1.63
CA THR A 92 2.72 10.58 -1.73
C THR A 92 2.19 9.87 -0.49
N ILE A 93 1.89 8.57 -0.60
CA ILE A 93 1.30 7.77 0.47
C ILE A 93 2.17 7.81 1.75
N ASP A 94 3.49 7.81 1.57
CA ASP A 94 4.48 7.86 2.65
C ASP A 94 4.43 9.19 3.41
N LYS A 95 4.32 10.31 2.68
CA LYS A 95 4.22 11.65 3.27
C LYS A 95 2.90 11.83 4.02
N TYR A 96 1.81 11.28 3.49
CA TYR A 96 0.53 11.28 4.17
C TYR A 96 0.60 10.51 5.50
N TRP A 97 1.05 9.26 5.48
CA TRP A 97 1.13 8.43 6.68
C TRP A 97 2.14 8.98 7.70
N SER A 98 3.21 9.63 7.24
CA SER A 98 4.13 10.36 8.13
C SER A 98 3.42 11.49 8.89
N LYS A 99 2.54 12.27 8.25
CA LYS A 99 1.73 13.28 8.94
C LYS A 99 0.80 12.64 9.97
N VAL A 100 0.13 11.55 9.63
CA VAL A 100 -0.77 10.81 10.53
C VAL A 100 -0.03 10.28 11.76
N PHE A 101 1.18 9.74 11.58
CA PHE A 101 1.98 9.23 12.70
C PHE A 101 2.50 10.32 13.62
N ASN A 102 2.62 11.55 13.14
CA ASN A 102 3.04 12.69 13.96
C ASN A 102 1.88 13.36 14.71
N LEU A 103 0.65 12.87 14.54
CA LEU A 103 -0.47 13.34 15.35
C LEU A 103 -0.28 12.90 16.80
N LYS A 104 -0.36 13.88 17.68
CA LYS A 104 -0.30 13.69 19.12
C LYS A 104 -1.70 13.77 19.68
N ASP A 105 -1.94 12.97 20.69
CA ASP A 105 -3.13 13.09 21.51
C ASP A 105 -3.00 14.30 22.44
N ASP A 106 -4.03 15.16 22.48
CA ASP A 106 -4.01 16.43 23.23
C ASP A 106 -3.89 16.22 24.75
N PHE A 107 -4.37 15.07 25.25
CA PHE A 107 -4.40 14.75 26.67
C PHE A 107 -3.13 14.07 27.17
N THR A 108 -2.50 13.25 26.34
CA THR A 108 -1.35 12.43 26.73
C THR A 108 -0.02 12.92 26.14
N ASN A 109 -0.05 13.80 25.13
CA ASN A 109 1.12 14.26 24.36
C ASN A 109 1.94 13.11 23.72
N ASP A 110 1.39 11.90 23.74
CA ASP A 110 1.89 10.70 23.08
C ASP A 110 1.33 10.61 21.65
N TYR A 111 1.95 9.77 20.84
CA TYR A 111 1.47 9.50 19.48
C TYR A 111 0.09 8.85 19.53
N LYS A 112 -0.84 9.36 18.71
CA LYS A 112 -2.24 8.90 18.67
C LYS A 112 -2.39 7.49 18.09
N TYR A 113 -1.43 7.05 17.26
CA TYR A 113 -1.52 5.83 16.45
C TYR A 113 -0.24 4.95 16.45
N PRO A 114 0.29 4.54 17.61
CA PRO A 114 1.57 3.82 17.67
C PRO A 114 1.49 2.42 17.06
N THR A 115 0.39 1.68 17.29
CA THR A 115 0.24 0.29 16.85
C THR A 115 -0.13 0.21 15.37
N LEU A 116 -0.99 1.11 14.91
CA LEU A 116 -1.35 1.29 13.51
C LEU A 116 -0.14 1.75 12.69
N ALA A 117 0.72 2.63 13.23
CA ALA A 117 1.96 3.02 12.56
C ALA A 117 2.89 1.82 12.32
N LYS A 118 2.96 0.89 13.26
CA LYS A 118 3.73 -0.36 13.12
C LYS A 118 3.18 -1.21 11.97
N LEU A 119 1.85 -1.38 11.89
CA LEU A 119 1.18 -2.11 10.81
C LEU A 119 1.50 -1.48 9.44
N VAL A 120 1.28 -0.17 9.31
CA VAL A 120 1.41 0.55 8.04
C VAL A 120 2.87 0.58 7.59
N LYS A 121 3.83 0.79 8.50
CA LYS A 121 5.26 0.72 8.16
C LYS A 121 5.66 -0.65 7.66
N ALA A 122 5.19 -1.73 8.29
CA ALA A 122 5.43 -3.09 7.81
C ALA A 122 4.85 -3.31 6.41
N CYS A 123 3.61 -2.85 6.19
CA CYS A 123 2.94 -2.90 4.91
C CYS A 123 3.71 -2.16 3.81
N LEU A 124 4.11 -0.91 4.05
CA LEU A 124 4.88 -0.14 3.08
C LEU A 124 6.26 -0.81 2.84
N SER A 125 6.91 -1.33 3.90
CA SER A 125 8.21 -2.02 3.80
C SER A 125 8.22 -3.24 2.87
N CYS A 126 7.09 -3.93 2.72
CA CYS A 126 6.96 -5.05 1.80
C CYS A 126 7.13 -4.66 0.32
N PHE A 127 6.89 -3.39 -0.04
CA PHE A 127 6.90 -2.93 -1.43
C PHE A 127 8.12 -2.08 -1.82
N HIS A 128 9.03 -1.76 -0.90
CA HIS A 128 10.23 -0.96 -1.20
C HIS A 128 11.41 -1.77 -1.75
N GLY A 129 11.16 -2.91 -2.38
CA GLY A 129 12.19 -3.59 -3.15
C GLY A 129 12.55 -2.72 -4.38
N PRO A 130 13.83 -2.39 -4.61
CA PRO A 130 14.20 -1.73 -5.86
C PRO A 130 13.80 -2.66 -7.02
N LEU A 131 13.24 -2.09 -8.10
CA LEU A 131 13.13 -2.73 -9.42
C LEU A 131 11.92 -3.62 -9.73
N VAL A 132 10.76 -3.51 -9.08
CA VAL A 132 9.57 -4.20 -9.62
C VAL A 132 9.15 -3.60 -10.98
N GLU A 133 9.05 -2.28 -11.09
CA GLU A 133 8.66 -1.63 -12.36
C GLU A 133 9.76 -1.71 -13.43
N SER A 134 11.03 -1.62 -13.04
CA SER A 134 12.15 -1.78 -13.98
C SER A 134 12.25 -3.20 -14.52
N ALA A 135 11.96 -4.23 -13.71
CA ALA A 135 11.91 -5.61 -14.17
C ALA A 135 10.72 -5.87 -15.12
N PHE A 136 9.56 -5.22 -14.89
CA PHE A 136 8.41 -5.32 -15.80
C PHE A 136 8.64 -4.58 -17.12
N ASN A 137 9.22 -3.37 -17.10
CA ASN A 137 9.58 -2.67 -18.33
C ASN A 137 10.63 -3.43 -19.14
N LEU A 138 11.64 -4.01 -18.48
CA LEU A 138 12.65 -4.82 -19.16
C LEU A 138 12.02 -6.07 -19.80
N MET A 139 11.02 -6.68 -19.15
CA MET A 139 10.27 -7.79 -19.73
C MET A 139 9.39 -7.35 -20.92
N ASP A 140 8.74 -6.20 -20.85
CA ASP A 140 7.89 -5.67 -21.93
C ASP A 140 8.71 -5.32 -23.18
N THR A 141 9.90 -4.74 -23.00
CA THR A 141 10.86 -4.52 -24.09
C THR A 141 11.33 -5.85 -24.71
N LEU A 142 11.64 -6.87 -23.91
CA LEU A 142 12.03 -8.18 -24.44
C LEU A 142 10.93 -8.89 -25.23
N VAL A 143 9.66 -8.70 -24.87
CA VAL A 143 8.53 -9.28 -25.60
C VAL A 143 8.26 -8.51 -26.90
N THR A 144 8.41 -7.19 -26.88
CA THR A 144 8.06 -6.31 -28.01
C THR A 144 9.17 -6.23 -29.07
N ASP A 145 10.46 -6.21 -28.68
CA ASP A 145 11.61 -6.08 -29.59
C ASP A 145 12.05 -7.42 -30.23
N PHE A 146 11.73 -8.58 -29.65
CA PHE A 146 12.13 -9.88 -30.22
C PHE A 146 11.15 -10.46 -31.24
N GLU A 147 9.95 -9.91 -31.38
CA GLU A 147 8.96 -10.37 -32.35
C GLU A 147 9.37 -10.16 -33.83
N PRO A 148 10.06 -9.05 -34.23
CA PRO A 148 10.54 -8.89 -35.61
C PRO A 148 11.85 -9.63 -35.93
N LEU A 149 12.74 -9.88 -34.96
CA LEU A 149 14.03 -10.56 -35.20
C LEU A 149 13.91 -12.08 -35.37
N LEU A 150 12.84 -12.69 -34.85
CA LEU A 150 12.60 -14.15 -34.94
C LEU A 150 11.91 -14.59 -36.23
N ARG A 151 11.54 -13.66 -37.12
CA ARG A 151 11.03 -13.96 -38.48
C ARG A 151 12.14 -14.02 -39.54
N LEU A 152 13.39 -13.77 -39.17
CA LEU A 152 14.53 -13.66 -40.10
C LEU A 152 15.60 -14.75 -39.96
N ILE A 153 15.36 -15.79 -39.16
CA ILE A 153 16.22 -16.97 -39.15
C ILE A 153 15.53 -18.06 -39.99
N PRO A 154 16.08 -18.43 -41.16
CA PRO A 154 15.51 -19.45 -42.05
C PRO A 154 15.52 -20.86 -41.44
#